data_AF-A0A1F0VR97-F1
#
_entry.id   AF-A0A1F0VR97-F1
#
_cell.length_a   1.000
_cell.length_b   1.000
_cell.length_c   1.000
_cell.angle_alpha   90.00
_cell.angle_beta   90.00
_cell.angle_gamma   90.00
#
_symmetry.space_group_name_H-M   'P 1'
#
loop_
_entity.id
_entity.type
_entity.pdbx_description
1 polymer ?
#
loop_
_entity_poly.entity_id
_entity_poly.type
_entity_poly.pdbx_seq_one_letter_code
_entity_poly.pdbx_strand_id
1 'polypeptide(L)'
;MHATFTYLDPFTAQRHVVEAPEDSQYVVVKRRGDAVVDGTVMSFHSTHAQARDAVMAGLTEELRHAGDNEPVYVTHARLRGEYARYVDC
;
A
#
# COMPACT_ATOMS: atom_id res chain seq x y z
N MET A 1 18.00 -4.08 5.27
CA MET A 1 17.48 -3.68 6.60
C MET A 1 16.05 -3.23 6.42
N HIS A 2 15.20 -3.44 7.42
CA HIS A 2 13.80 -3.02 7.42
C HIS A 2 13.60 -1.99 8.53
N ALA A 3 12.73 -1.01 8.27
CA ALA A 3 12.31 -0.01 9.25
C ALA A 3 10.80 0.01 9.37
N THR A 4 10.33 0.54 10.48
CA THR A 4 8.92 0.74 10.76
C THR A 4 8.45 2.08 10.19
N PHE A 5 7.37 2.02 9.43
CA PHE A 5 6.73 3.17 8.81
C PHE A 5 5.25 3.21 9.18
N THR A 6 4.67 4.40 9.09
CA THR A 6 3.23 4.57 9.09
C THR A 6 2.73 5.01 7.73
N TYR A 7 1.52 4.60 7.36
CA TYR A 7 0.78 5.20 6.26
C TYR A 7 -0.69 5.40 6.64
N LEU A 8 -1.36 6.26 5.89
CA LEU A 8 -2.82 6.35 5.93
C LEU A 8 -3.36 5.49 4.81
N ASP A 9 -4.22 4.52 5.15
CA ASP A 9 -4.88 3.71 4.16
C ASP A 9 -5.72 4.60 3.24
N PRO A 10 -5.53 4.52 1.91
CA PRO A 10 -6.21 5.40 0.97
C PRO A 10 -7.70 5.08 0.79
N PHE A 11 -8.17 3.93 1.28
CA PHE A 11 -9.57 3.51 1.20
C PHE A 11 -10.35 3.84 2.47
N THR A 12 -9.72 3.76 3.65
CA THR A 12 -10.38 3.96 4.95
C THR A 12 -9.91 5.21 5.71
N ALA A 13 -8.82 5.85 5.26
CA ALA A 13 -8.09 6.90 5.98
C ALA A 13 -7.60 6.47 7.38
N GLN A 14 -7.58 5.17 7.69
CA GLN A 14 -7.05 4.66 8.94
C GLN A 14 -5.52 4.62 8.92
N ARG A 15 -4.90 4.82 10.08
CA ARG A 15 -3.44 4.76 10.20
C ARG A 15 -3.00 3.32 10.40
N HIS A 16 -2.01 2.90 9.62
CA HIS A 16 -1.39 1.58 9.68
C HIS A 16 0.09 1.69 9.94
N VAL A 17 0.63 0.72 10.70
CA VAL A 17 2.05 0.55 10.98
C VAL A 17 2.55 -0.65 10.17
N VAL A 18 3.64 -0.49 9.43
CA VAL A 18 4.19 -1.54 8.55
C VAL A 18 5.70 -1.59 8.62
N GLU A 19 6.26 -2.78 8.38
CA GLU A 19 7.69 -2.96 8.17
C GLU A 19 8.00 -2.97 6.67
N ALA A 20 8.96 -2.15 6.25
CA ALA A 20 9.37 -2.03 4.85
C ALA A 20 10.88 -1.83 4.74
N PRO A 21 11.49 -2.07 3.56
CA PRO A 21 12.88 -1.68 3.31
C PRO A 21 13.11 -0.20 3.66
N GLU A 22 14.25 0.12 4.26
CA GLU A 22 14.55 1.47 4.81
C GLU A 22 14.45 2.61 3.78
N ASP A 23 14.66 2.31 2.50
CA ASP A 23 14.59 3.26 1.40
C ASP A 23 13.15 3.47 0.86
N SER A 24 12.17 2.75 1.43
CA SER A 24 10.78 2.82 0.99
C SER A 24 10.14 4.16 1.33
N GLN A 25 9.52 4.78 0.33
CA GLN A 25 8.75 6.02 0.47
C GLN A 25 7.26 5.82 0.18
N TYR A 26 6.91 4.73 -0.50
CA TYR A 26 5.55 4.44 -0.94
C TYR A 26 5.20 2.98 -0.65
N VAL A 27 3.93 2.76 -0.34
CA VAL A 27 3.30 1.43 -0.25
C VAL A 27 2.19 1.34 -1.27
N VAL A 28 2.11 0.23 -2.00
CA VAL A 28 1.00 -0.09 -2.89
C VAL A 28 0.02 -0.97 -2.12
N VAL A 29 -1.25 -0.59 -2.15
CA VAL A 29 -2.33 -1.31 -1.49
C VAL A 29 -3.42 -1.69 -2.49
N LYS A 30 -4.06 -2.82 -2.22
CA LYS A 30 -5.15 -3.37 -3.03
C LYS A 30 -6.40 -3.53 -2.18
N ARG A 31 -7.56 -3.22 -2.73
CA ARG A 31 -8.86 -3.55 -2.16
C ARG A 31 -9.72 -4.23 -3.22
N ARG A 32 -10.49 -5.24 -2.79
CA ARG A 32 -11.45 -5.94 -3.64
C ARG A 32 -12.87 -5.70 -3.12
N GLY A 33 -13.80 -5.51 -4.04
CA GLY A 33 -15.20 -5.26 -3.74
C GLY A 33 -15.48 -3.83 -3.26
N ASP A 34 -16.76 -3.55 -3.01
CA ASP A 34 -17.27 -2.23 -2.63
C ASP A 34 -17.23 -1.97 -1.12
N ALA A 35 -16.84 -2.97 -0.32
CA ALA A 35 -16.72 -2.81 1.11
C ALA A 35 -15.63 -1.79 1.45
N VAL A 36 -15.93 -0.84 2.33
CA VAL A 36 -14.96 0.13 2.85
C VAL A 36 -14.14 -0.55 3.95
N VAL A 37 -13.14 -1.31 3.53
CA VAL A 37 -12.18 -2.02 4.37
C VAL A 37 -10.77 -1.61 4.03
N ASP A 38 -9.84 -1.86 4.95
CA ASP A 38 -8.43 -1.61 4.73
C ASP A 38 -7.91 -2.35 3.51
N GLY A 39 -6.98 -1.70 2.80
CA GLY A 39 -6.31 -2.30 1.66
C GLY A 39 -5.25 -3.30 2.11
N THR A 40 -5.12 -4.39 1.37
CA THR A 40 -4.02 -5.33 1.50
C THR A 40 -2.75 -4.71 0.95
N VAL A 41 -1.69 -4.65 1.76
CA VAL A 41 -0.35 -4.22 1.33
C VAL A 41 0.21 -5.20 0.30
N MET A 42 0.64 -4.67 -0.84
CA MET A 42 1.17 -5.45 -1.97
C MET A 42 2.68 -5.33 -2.12
N SER A 43 3.21 -4.11 -2.08
CA SER A 43 4.63 -3.85 -2.30
C SER A 43 5.06 -2.48 -1.77
N PHE A 44 6.37 -2.30 -1.61
CA PHE A 44 7.00 -1.06 -1.17
C PHE A 44 7.96 -0.54 -2.23
N HIS A 45 8.05 0.78 -2.38
CA HIS A 45 8.84 1.43 -3.43
C HIS A 45 9.52 2.69 -2.92
N SER A 46 10.74 2.96 -3.40
CA SER A 46 11.52 4.13 -3.00
C SER A 46 11.15 5.40 -3.75
N THR A 47 10.48 5.29 -4.91
CA THR A 47 10.04 6.44 -5.71
C THR A 47 8.57 6.37 -6.10
N HIS A 48 7.96 7.54 -6.34
CA HIS A 48 6.59 7.64 -6.84
C HIS A 48 6.42 6.98 -8.21
N ALA A 49 7.42 7.09 -9.09
CA ALA A 49 7.37 6.48 -10.43
C ALA A 49 7.26 4.94 -10.34
N GLN A 50 8.09 4.31 -9.52
CA GLN A 50 8.03 2.87 -9.28
C GLN A 50 6.69 2.44 -8.66
N ALA A 51 6.19 3.20 -7.67
CA ALA A 51 4.89 2.92 -7.07
C ALA A 51 3.75 3.01 -8.09
N ARG A 52 3.77 4.02 -8.98
CA ARG A 52 2.79 4.18 -10.05
C ARG A 52 2.83 3.00 -11.03
N ASP A 53 4.03 2.62 -11.46
CA ASP A 53 4.19 1.52 -12.41
C ASP A 53 3.74 0.18 -11.78
N ALA A 54 3.98 -0.01 -10.47
CA ALA A 54 3.49 -1.16 -9.72
C ALA A 54 1.95 -1.16 -9.56
N VAL A 55 1.32 0.01 -9.38
CA VAL A 55 -0.15 0.12 -9.40
C VAL A 55 -0.71 -0.34 -10.75
N MET A 56 -0.13 0.13 -11.86
CA MET A 56 -0.56 -0.26 -13.20
C MET A 56 -0.35 -1.74 -13.49
N ALA A 57 0.79 -2.30 -13.05
CA ALA A 57 1.06 -3.73 -13.15
C ALA A 57 0.07 -4.57 -12.33
N GLY A 58 -0.23 -4.14 -11.09
CA GLY A 58 -1.22 -4.78 -10.23
C GLY A 58 -2.61 -4.78 -10.85
N LEU A 59 -3.07 -3.64 -11.37
CA LEU A 59 -4.35 -3.55 -12.08
C LEU A 59 -4.40 -4.49 -13.30
N THR A 60 -3.31 -4.57 -14.06
CA THR A 60 -3.23 -5.43 -15.25
C THR A 60 -3.31 -6.91 -14.87
N GLU A 61 -2.64 -7.32 -13.80
CA GLU A 61 -2.67 -8.70 -13.31
C GLU A 61 -4.09 -9.08 -12.84
N GLU A 62 -4.72 -8.22 -12.06
CA GLU A 62 -6.07 -8.46 -11.53
C GLU A 62 -7.11 -8.54 -12.65
N LEU A 63 -7.00 -7.70 -13.69
CA LEU A 63 -7.87 -7.77 -14.87
C LEU A 63 -7.71 -9.08 -15.65
N ARG A 64 -6.53 -9.72 -15.61
CA ARG A 64 -6.31 -11.03 -16.22
C ARG A 64 -7.07 -12.14 -15.49
N HIS A 65 -7.30 -11.97 -14.18
CA HIS A 65 -7.94 -12.97 -13.30
C HIS A 65 -9.38 -12.62 -12.89
N ALA A 66 -9.91 -11.48 -13.34
CA ALA A 66 -11.25 -10.99 -13.01
C ALA A 66 -12.35 -11.84 -13.67
N GLY A 67 -12.68 -12.97 -13.06
CA GLY A 67 -13.76 -13.87 -13.49
C GLY A 67 -15.12 -13.56 -12.85
N ASP A 68 -15.16 -12.73 -11.80
CA ASP A 68 -16.31 -12.59 -10.89
C ASP A 68 -16.92 -11.18 -10.83
N ASN A 69 -16.59 -10.29 -11.78
CA ASN A 69 -17.14 -8.92 -11.92
C ASN A 69 -16.98 -8.02 -10.67
N GLU A 70 -16.25 -8.44 -9.63
CA GLU A 70 -16.00 -7.59 -8.48
C GLU A 70 -15.00 -6.49 -8.82
N PRO A 71 -15.26 -5.23 -8.42
CA PRO A 71 -14.31 -4.15 -8.66
C PRO A 71 -13.04 -4.36 -7.85
N VAL A 72 -11.90 -4.17 -8.50
CA VAL A 72 -10.58 -4.20 -7.87
C VAL A 72 -9.97 -2.81 -7.93
N TYR A 73 -9.54 -2.32 -6.78
CA TYR A 73 -8.90 -1.03 -6.61
C TYR A 73 -7.45 -1.24 -6.18
N VAL A 74 -6.52 -0.62 -6.90
CA VAL A 74 -5.09 -0.61 -6.52
C VAL A 74 -4.63 0.83 -6.54
N THR A 75 -3.93 1.26 -5.49
CA THR A 75 -3.38 2.60 -5.40
C THR A 75 -2.15 2.60 -4.49
N HIS A 76 -1.50 3.75 -4.35
CA HIS A 76 -0.35 3.91 -3.48
C HIS A 76 -0.59 4.97 -2.41
N ALA A 77 0.09 4.82 -1.28
CA ALA A 77 0.13 5.79 -0.20
C ALA A 77 1.58 6.10 0.15
N ARG A 78 1.81 7.31 0.68
CA ARG A 78 3.14 7.74 1.11
C ARG A 78 3.44 7.20 2.50
N LEU A 79 4.56 6.51 2.65
CA LEU A 79 5.11 6.10 3.93
C LEU A 79 5.65 7.33 4.67
N ARG A 80 5.40 7.38 5.96
CA ARG A 80 5.99 8.34 6.89
C ARG A 80 6.85 7.56 7.86
N GLY A 81 8.15 7.83 7.83
CA GLY A 81 9.08 7.21 8.77
C GLY A 81 8.75 7.65 10.18
N GLU A 82 8.42 6.71 11.04
CA GLU A 82 8.54 6.91 12.48
C GLU A 82 9.94 6.45 12.90
N TYR A 83 10.96 7.14 12.39
CA TYR A 83 12.25 7.12 13.08
C TYR A 83 12.03 7.87 14.41
N ALA A 84 11.78 7.11 15.49
CA ALA A 84 11.80 7.53 16.90
C ALA A 84 10.53 8.15 17.55
N ARG A 85 9.33 7.56 17.43
CA ARG A 85 8.21 7.93 18.35
C ARG A 85 7.45 6.82 19.06
N TYR A 86 7.66 5.55 18.76
CA TYR A 86 6.96 4.45 19.45
C TYR A 86 7.85 3.26 19.82
N VAL A 87 9.09 3.53 20.28
CA VAL A 87 9.92 2.51 20.97
C VAL A 87 9.74 2.58 22.50
N ASP A 88 9.04 3.59 23.03
CA ASP A 88 8.72 3.68 24.46
C ASP A 88 7.23 4.00 24.66
N CYS A 89 6.41 2.96 24.81
CA CYS A 89 5.13 2.96 25.54
C CYS A 89 4.94 1.57 26.15
#